data_AF-A0A4Y8AIB8-F1
#
_entry.id   AF-A0A4Y8AIB8-F1
#
_cell.length_a   1.000
_cell.length_b   1.000
_cell.length_c   1.000
_cell.angle_alpha   90.00
_cell.angle_beta   90.00
_cell.angle_gamma   90.00
#
_symmetry.space_group_name_H-M   'P 1'
#
loop_
_entity.id
_entity.type
_entity.pdbx_description
1 polymer ?
#
loop_
_entity_poly.entity_id
_entity_poly.type
_entity_poly.pdbx_seq_one_letter_code
_entity_poly.pdbx_strand_id
1 'polypeptide(L)'
;MKNAIAITRPTLKTKGFSTHHIDIFNWILRGKTNREINSMLGYTKRSHAVVDHSRKVMYKLLAFEELCRKDHSDRIIYPRNYQFWWKKLFDKHMSTLLSVAIAPGFYEGNE
;
A
#
# COMPACT_ATOMS: atom_id res chain seq x y z
N MET A 1 -6.11 -30.13 35.12
CA MET A 1 -6.36 -30.73 33.79
C MET A 1 -7.68 -30.20 33.24
N LYS A 2 -7.72 -29.98 31.92
CA LYS A 2 -8.87 -29.68 31.03
C LYS A 2 -9.19 -28.20 30.76
N ASN A 3 -8.44 -27.69 29.78
CA ASN A 3 -8.93 -27.12 28.52
C ASN A 3 -9.82 -25.88 28.58
N ALA A 4 -9.21 -24.73 28.88
CA ALA A 4 -9.61 -23.51 28.20
C ALA A 4 -9.06 -23.58 26.77
N ILE A 5 -9.83 -24.15 25.84
CA ILE A 5 -9.64 -23.89 24.42
C ILE A 5 -9.91 -22.39 24.29
N ALA A 6 -8.86 -21.59 24.33
CA ALA A 6 -8.89 -20.24 23.82
C ALA A 6 -9.23 -20.41 22.34
N ILE A 7 -10.53 -20.33 22.04
CA ILE A 7 -11.07 -20.22 20.70
C ILE A 7 -10.26 -19.11 20.08
N THR A 8 -9.39 -19.51 19.17
CA THR A 8 -8.40 -18.68 18.52
C THR A 8 -9.13 -17.53 17.87
N ARG A 9 -9.24 -16.40 18.60
CA ARG A 9 -9.34 -15.10 17.95
C ARG A 9 -8.19 -15.12 16.97
N PRO A 10 -8.44 -15.11 15.65
CA PRO A 10 -7.36 -14.94 14.71
C PRO A 10 -6.66 -13.68 15.17
N THR A 11 -5.38 -13.78 15.45
CA THR A 11 -4.51 -12.65 15.72
C THR A 11 -4.54 -11.76 14.48
N LEU A 12 -5.59 -10.93 14.35
CA LEU A 12 -5.82 -9.88 13.37
C LEU A 12 -4.82 -8.74 13.63
N LYS A 13 -3.53 -9.08 13.65
CA LYS A 13 -2.39 -8.17 13.77
C LYS A 13 -1.61 -8.21 12.46
N THR A 14 -2.26 -7.82 11.37
CA THR A 14 -1.76 -6.80 10.45
C THR A 14 -2.88 -6.48 9.46
N LYS A 15 -3.25 -5.20 9.35
CA LYS A 15 -3.92 -4.68 8.16
C LYS A 15 -2.96 -4.90 6.99
N GLY A 16 -3.10 -6.03 6.31
CA GLY A 16 -2.15 -6.56 5.33
C GLY A 16 -1.81 -5.56 4.23
N PHE A 17 -0.60 -5.69 3.68
CA PHE A 17 -0.31 -5.10 2.39
C PHE A 17 -1.14 -5.84 1.34
N SER A 18 -1.87 -5.10 0.52
CA SER A 18 -2.83 -5.63 -0.43
C SER A 18 -2.64 -5.02 -1.81
N THR A 19 -3.18 -5.67 -2.84
CA THR A 19 -3.08 -5.17 -4.23
C THR A 19 -3.70 -3.78 -4.38
N HIS A 20 -4.72 -3.46 -3.58
CA HIS A 20 -5.30 -2.11 -3.51
C HIS A 20 -4.27 -1.00 -3.22
N HIS A 21 -3.26 -1.29 -2.39
CA HIS A 21 -2.17 -0.36 -2.13
C HIS A 21 -1.34 -0.10 -3.39
N ILE A 22 -1.03 -1.18 -4.12
CA ILE A 22 -0.27 -1.18 -5.36
C ILE A 22 -1.03 -0.38 -6.44
N ASP A 23 -2.33 -0.61 -6.57
CA ASP A 23 -3.19 0.07 -7.54
C ASP A 23 -3.27 1.57 -7.29
N ILE A 24 -3.48 1.97 -6.03
CA ILE A 24 -3.47 3.39 -5.63
C ILE A 24 -2.15 4.04 -6.01
N PHE A 25 -1.03 3.39 -5.70
CA PHE A 25 0.28 3.97 -6.02
C PHE A 25 0.52 4.05 -7.53
N ASN A 26 0.12 3.03 -8.31
CA ASN A 26 0.18 3.06 -9.76
C ASN A 26 -0.63 4.23 -10.35
N TRP A 27 -1.81 4.56 -9.82
CA TRP A 27 -2.55 5.75 -10.25
C TRP A 27 -1.84 7.07 -9.93
N ILE A 28 -1.17 7.17 -8.77
CA ILE A 28 -0.32 8.33 -8.45
C ILE A 28 0.80 8.47 -9.50
N LEU A 29 1.45 7.36 -9.87
CA LEU A 29 2.52 7.35 -10.87
C LEU A 29 2.03 7.65 -12.30
N ARG A 30 0.73 7.47 -12.56
CA ARG A 30 0.06 7.89 -13.81
C ARG A 30 -0.43 9.34 -13.77
N GLY A 31 -0.07 10.10 -12.73
CA GLY A 31 -0.39 11.52 -12.61
C GLY A 31 -1.74 11.84 -11.95
N LYS A 32 -2.49 10.84 -11.48
CA LYS A 32 -3.77 11.10 -10.80
C LYS A 32 -3.56 11.83 -9.47
N THR A 33 -4.39 12.84 -9.22
CA THR A 33 -4.44 13.57 -7.96
C THR A 33 -5.09 12.73 -6.86
N ASN A 34 -4.82 13.05 -5.59
CA ASN A 34 -5.45 12.35 -4.47
C ASN A 34 -6.97 12.50 -4.51
N ARG A 35 -7.47 13.65 -4.98
CA ARG A 35 -8.89 13.94 -5.10
C ARG A 35 -9.56 13.08 -6.18
N GLU A 36 -8.92 12.91 -7.33
CA GLU A 36 -9.43 12.00 -8.37
C GLU A 36 -9.48 10.57 -7.86
N ILE A 37 -8.40 10.07 -7.25
CA ILE A 37 -8.34 8.70 -6.74
C ILE A 37 -9.37 8.49 -5.62
N ASN A 38 -9.48 9.43 -4.68
CA ASN A 38 -10.50 9.38 -3.63
C ASN A 38 -11.90 9.27 -4.25
N SER A 39 -12.21 10.06 -5.28
CA SER A 39 -13.49 10.01 -5.98
C SER A 39 -13.72 8.66 -6.69
N MET A 40 -12.69 8.10 -7.32
CA MET A 40 -12.76 6.79 -7.99
C MET A 40 -13.03 5.65 -7.01
N LEU A 41 -12.50 5.75 -5.79
CA LEU A 41 -12.61 4.73 -4.75
C LEU A 41 -13.75 4.97 -3.75
N GLY A 42 -14.59 5.98 -3.95
CA GLY A 42 -15.69 6.31 -3.03
C GLY A 42 -15.24 6.90 -1.69
N TYR A 43 -13.98 7.34 -1.57
CA TYR A 43 -13.51 8.07 -0.39
C TYR A 43 -13.96 9.54 -0.42
N THR A 44 -14.06 10.14 0.76
CA THR A 44 -14.31 11.58 0.86
C THR A 44 -13.15 12.37 0.23
N LYS A 45 -13.44 13.55 -0.33
CA LYS A 45 -12.43 14.38 -1.02
C LYS A 45 -11.22 14.73 -0.14
N ARG A 46 -11.41 14.83 1.18
CA ARG A 46 -10.38 15.13 2.18
C ARG A 46 -9.75 13.89 2.83
N SER A 47 -10.08 12.69 2.36
CA SER A 47 -9.53 11.45 2.90
C SER A 47 -8.01 11.38 2.70
N HIS A 48 -7.31 10.95 3.74
CA HIS A 48 -5.88 10.65 3.72
C HIS A 48 -5.57 9.22 3.22
N ALA A 49 -6.60 8.41 2.93
CA ALA A 49 -6.44 7.00 2.54
C ALA A 49 -5.43 6.83 1.38
N VAL A 50 -5.52 7.63 0.32
CA VAL A 50 -4.58 7.56 -0.81
C VAL A 50 -3.13 7.80 -0.39
N VAL A 51 -2.90 8.75 0.52
CA VAL A 51 -1.56 9.06 1.04
C VAL A 51 -1.04 7.90 1.90
N ASP A 52 -1.88 7.37 2.79
CA ASP A 52 -1.49 6.30 3.69
C ASP A 52 -1.24 4.99 2.94
N HIS A 53 -2.09 4.67 1.97
CA HIS A 53 -1.93 3.47 1.14
C HIS A 53 -0.68 3.54 0.28
N SER A 54 -0.44 4.67 -0.38
CA SER A 54 0.75 4.86 -1.22
C SER A 54 2.04 4.81 -0.42
N ARG A 55 2.08 5.40 0.79
CA ARG A 55 3.26 5.34 1.67
C ARG A 55 3.67 3.91 2.02
N LYS A 56 2.71 2.99 2.20
CA LYS A 56 3.03 1.57 2.45
C LYS A 56 3.79 0.94 1.26
N VAL A 57 3.42 1.27 0.02
CA VAL A 57 4.14 0.81 -1.17
C VAL A 57 5.53 1.44 -1.21
N MET A 58 5.63 2.76 -1.02
CA MET A 58 6.91 3.48 -1.03
C MET A 58 7.90 2.91 -0.01
N TYR A 59 7.46 2.63 1.21
CA TYR A 59 8.34 2.06 2.24
C TYR A 59 8.83 0.66 1.90
N LYS A 60 7.98 -0.18 1.27
CA LYS A 60 8.42 -1.49 0.79
C LYS A 60 9.44 -1.37 -0.33
N LEU A 61 9.22 -0.48 -1.29
CA LEU A 61 10.17 -0.24 -2.38
C LEU A 61 11.52 0.27 -1.86
N LEU A 62 11.53 1.19 -0.89
CA LEU A 62 12.78 1.62 -0.25
C LEU A 62 13.47 0.45 0.46
N ALA A 63 12.71 -0.39 1.18
CA ALA A 63 13.28 -1.55 1.85
C ALA A 63 13.88 -2.56 0.87
N PHE A 64 13.27 -2.78 -0.29
CA PHE A 64 13.80 -3.66 -1.34
C PHE A 64 15.08 -3.13 -2.00
N GLU A 65 15.31 -1.82 -1.98
CA GLU A 65 16.56 -1.19 -2.46
C GLU A 65 17.53 -0.88 -1.32
N GLU A 66 17.25 -1.32 -0.09
CA GLU A 66 18.04 -1.02 1.11
C GLU A 66 18.24 0.50 1.36
N LEU A 67 17.28 1.31 0.91
CA LEU A 67 17.33 2.76 1.03
C LEU A 67 16.74 3.25 2.34
N CYS A 68 17.47 4.13 3.02
CA CYS A 68 17.00 4.75 4.25
C CYS A 68 15.83 5.72 3.98
N ARG A 69 14.76 5.57 4.78
CA ARG A 69 13.58 6.45 4.72
C ARG A 69 13.91 7.92 4.97
N LYS A 70 14.85 8.22 5.87
CA LYS A 70 15.20 9.59 6.26
C LYS A 70 15.78 10.38 5.07
N ASP A 71 16.63 9.71 4.30
CA ASP A 71 17.37 10.31 3.18
C ASP A 71 16.50 10.50 1.93
N HIS A 72 15.33 9.83 1.89
CA HIS A 72 14.37 9.85 0.78
C HIS A 72 13.01 10.44 1.20
N SER A 73 12.98 11.21 2.29
CA SER A 73 11.74 11.78 2.84
C SER A 73 11.05 12.73 1.86
N ASP A 74 11.81 13.48 1.07
CA ASP A 74 11.34 14.34 -0.02
C ASP A 74 10.50 13.56 -1.06
N ARG A 75 11.00 12.40 -1.48
CA ARG A 75 10.35 11.51 -2.45
C ARG A 75 9.08 10.89 -1.90
N ILE A 76 9.01 10.68 -0.59
CA ILE A 76 7.81 10.16 0.10
C ILE A 76 6.74 11.24 0.25
N ILE A 77 7.13 12.48 0.54
CA ILE A 77 6.21 13.60 0.73
C ILE A 77 5.65 14.05 -0.64
N TYR A 78 6.49 14.06 -1.67
CA TYR A 78 6.14 14.55 -3.01
C TYR A 78 6.32 13.49 -4.10
N PRO A 79 5.63 12.34 -4.04
CA PRO A 79 5.88 11.21 -4.95
C PRO A 79 5.68 11.54 -6.42
N ARG A 80 4.80 12.50 -6.75
CA ARG A 80 4.57 12.95 -8.14
C ARG A 80 5.77 13.70 -8.73
N ASN A 81 6.48 14.48 -7.92
CA ASN A 81 7.67 15.21 -8.38
C ASN A 81 8.80 14.23 -8.74
N TYR A 82 8.78 13.03 -8.15
CA TYR A 82 9.74 11.95 -8.41
C TYR A 82 9.09 10.76 -9.11
N GLN A 83 8.04 11.00 -9.91
CA GLN A 83 7.25 9.92 -10.52
C GLN A 83 8.08 8.93 -11.35
N PHE A 84 9.07 9.41 -12.10
CA PHE A 84 9.90 8.55 -12.94
C PHE A 84 10.82 7.66 -12.10
N TRP A 85 11.38 8.20 -11.02
CA TRP A 85 12.19 7.45 -10.08
C TRP A 85 11.35 6.35 -9.41
N TRP A 86 10.18 6.73 -8.89
CA TRP A 86 9.26 5.78 -8.29
C TRP A 86 8.75 4.73 -9.28
N LYS A 87 8.44 5.12 -10.53
CA LYS A 87 7.99 4.19 -11.57
C LYS A 87 9.06 3.16 -11.89
N LYS A 88 10.33 3.56 -11.98
CA LYS A 88 11.44 2.64 -12.18
C LYS A 88 11.54 1.59 -11.07
N LEU A 89 11.48 2.02 -9.79
CA LEU A 89 11.50 1.10 -8.65
C LEU A 89 10.25 0.20 -8.61
N PHE A 90 9.09 0.79 -8.87
CA PHE A 90 7.80 0.10 -8.87
C PHE A 90 7.76 -1.00 -9.93
N ASP A 91 8.21 -0.72 -11.14
CA ASP A 91 8.28 -1.70 -12.23
C ASP A 91 9.30 -2.80 -11.93
N LYS A 92 10.48 -2.43 -11.42
CA LYS A 92 11.54 -3.38 -11.02
C LYS A 92 11.03 -4.41 -10.00
N HIS A 93 10.19 -3.98 -9.05
CA HIS A 93 9.72 -4.82 -7.94
C HIS A 93 8.27 -5.25 -8.04
N MET A 94 7.59 -5.04 -9.18
CA MET A 94 6.16 -5.33 -9.32
C MET A 94 5.83 -6.78 -8.96
N SER A 95 6.61 -7.74 -9.47
CA SER A 95 6.41 -9.16 -9.17
C SER A 95 6.55 -9.46 -7.67
N THR A 96 7.53 -8.85 -7.00
CA THR A 96 7.76 -9.01 -5.56
C THR A 96 6.65 -8.35 -4.74
N LEU A 97 6.16 -7.18 -5.16
CA LEU A 97 5.05 -6.51 -4.51
C LEU A 97 3.77 -7.37 -4.57
N LEU A 98 3.48 -7.96 -5.73
CA LEU A 98 2.32 -8.82 -5.92
C LEU A 98 2.43 -10.13 -5.13
N SER A 99 3.62 -10.73 -5.03
CA SER A 99 3.81 -11.98 -4.27
C SER A 99 3.60 -11.83 -2.76
N VAL A 100 3.80 -10.63 -2.22
CA VAL A 100 3.57 -10.32 -0.79
C VAL A 100 2.25 -9.60 -0.53
N ALA A 101 1.49 -9.26 -1.57
CA ALA A 101 0.22 -8.58 -1.44
C ALA A 101 -0.93 -9.58 -1.32
N ILE A 102 -1.79 -9.36 -0.33
CA ILE A 102 -3.02 -10.13 -0.18
C ILE A 102 -4.08 -9.52 -1.10
N ALA A 103 -4.76 -10.35 -1.89
CA ALA A 103 -5.89 -9.91 -2.70
C ALA A 103 -7.03 -9.43 -1.78
N PRO A 104 -7.67 -8.27 -2.03
CA PRO A 104 -8.77 -7.76 -1.20
C PRO A 104 -9.90 -8.78 -0.98
N GLY A 105 -10.25 -9.57 -2.00
CA GLY A 105 -11.27 -10.62 -1.91
C GLY A 105 -10.96 -11.74 -0.92
N PHE A 106 -9.71 -11.86 -0.44
CA PHE A 106 -9.38 -12.78 0.66
C PHE A 106 -10.05 -12.38 1.99
N TYR A 107 -10.40 -11.10 2.16
CA TYR A 107 -11.07 -10.58 3.35
C TYR A 107 -12.59 -10.43 3.16
N GLU A 108 -13.10 -10.62 1.95
CA GLU A 108 -14.53 -10.73 1.66
C GLU A 108 -14.99 -12.13 2.07
N GLY A 109 -15.04 -12.37 3.38
CA GLY A 109 -15.67 -13.57 3.91
C GLY A 109 -17.15 -13.57 3.53
N ASN A 110 -17.58 -14.67 2.90
CA ASN A 110 -18.96 -15.02 2.54
C ASN A 110 -20.01 -14.25 3.37
N GLU A 111 -20.74 -13.34 2.72
CA GLU A 111 -22.13 -13.06 3.12
C GLU A 111 -23.00 -14.27 2.76
#